data_AF-A0A9W8CHN8-F1
#
_entry.id   AF-A0A9W8CHN8-F1
#
_cell.length_a   1.000
_cell.length_b   1.000
_cell.length_c   1.000
_cell.angle_alpha   90.00
_cell.angle_beta   90.00
_cell.angle_gamma   90.00
#
_symmetry.space_group_name_H-M   'P 1'
#
loop_
_entity.id
_entity.type
_entity.pdbx_description
1 polymer ?
#
loop_
_entity_poly.entity_id
_entity_poly.type
_entity_poly.pdbx_seq_one_letter_code
_entity_poly.pdbx_strand_id
1 'polypeptide(L)' 'MTKTVAIIGATGLQGGGVLNSLYDTGKYKIRALTRNPSGEPAKLLLMKYPGIEVAAADLDDTESLRKAFKDIDI' A
#
# COMPACT_ATOMS: atom_id res chain seq x y z
N MET A 1 -18.22 -5.66 -6.51
CA MET A 1 -16.79 -6.05 -6.34
C MET A 1 -16.14 -5.09 -5.36
N THR A 2 -15.21 -5.56 -4.53
CA THR A 2 -14.44 -4.72 -3.60
C THR A 2 -13.36 -3.97 -4.38
N LYS A 3 -13.29 -2.65 -4.25
CA LYS A 3 -12.27 -1.82 -4.92
C LYS A 3 -10.89 -2.00 -4.28
N THR A 4 -9.84 -1.95 -5.08
CA THR A 4 -8.45 -1.97 -4.63
C THR A 4 -7.87 -0.56 -4.62
N VAL A 5 -7.34 -0.14 -3.48
CA VAL A 5 -6.73 1.18 -3.26
C VAL A 5 -5.21 1.01 -3.13
N ALA A 6 -4.43 1.76 -3.91
CA ALA A 6 -2.99 1.85 -3.74
C ALA A 6 -2.58 3.11 -2.96
N ILE A 7 -1.69 2.95 -1.99
CA ILE A 7 -1.24 4.05 -1.13
C ILE A 7 0.27 4.20 -1.23
N ILE A 8 0.74 5.24 -1.92
CA ILE A 8 2.16 5.64 -1.91
C ILE A 8 2.52 6.19 -0.52
N GLY A 9 3.68 5.80 -0.01
CA GLY A 9 4.17 6.31 1.27
C GLY A 9 3.36 5.80 2.46
N ALA A 10 2.79 4.59 2.33
CA ALA A 10 1.98 3.95 3.36
C ALA A 10 2.70 3.78 4.72
N THR A 11 4.04 3.79 4.72
CA THR A 11 4.87 3.72 5.93
C THR A 11 5.10 5.09 6.59
N GLY A 12 4.73 6.19 5.92
CA GLY A 12 4.85 7.56 6.42
C GLY A 12 3.61 8.05 7.14
N LEU A 13 3.65 9.26 7.68
CA LEU A 13 2.55 9.84 8.47
C LEU A 13 1.25 9.99 7.67
N GLN A 14 1.33 10.54 6.45
CA GLN A 14 0.14 10.79 5.63
C GLN A 14 -0.46 9.49 5.09
N GLY A 15 0.37 8.68 4.40
CA GLY A 15 -0.07 7.41 3.83
C GLY A 15 -0.53 6.42 4.90
N GLY A 16 0.15 6.39 6.06
CA GLY A 16 -0.24 5.54 7.19
C GLY A 16 -1.59 5.96 7.80
N GLY A 17 -1.87 7.27 7.88
CA GLY A 17 -3.17 7.76 8.31
C GLY A 17 -4.30 7.35 7.37
N VAL A 18 -4.11 7.54 6.05
CA VAL A 18 -5.06 7.11 5.02
C VAL A 18 -5.27 5.59 5.08
N LEU A 19 -4.19 4.81 5.18
CA LEU A 19 -4.25 3.36 5.29
C LEU A 19 -5.07 2.94 6.50
N ASN A 20 -4.80 3.51 7.67
CA ASN A 20 -5.53 3.19 8.89
C ASN A 20 -7.03 3.44 8.73
N SER A 21 -7.40 4.63 8.25
CA SER A 21 -8.81 5.00 8.04
C SER A 21 -9.51 4.09 7.04
N LEU A 22 -8.86 3.73 5.93
CA LEU A 22 -9.45 2.84 4.92
C LEU A 22 -9.54 1.40 5.43
N TYR A 23 -8.53 0.92 6.16
CA TYR A 23 -8.50 -0.42 6.73
C TYR A 23 -9.64 -0.61 7.73
N ASP A 24 -9.87 0.36 8.62
CA ASP A 24 -10.93 0.32 9.63
C ASP A 24 -12.34 0.23 9.02
N THR A 25 -12.52 0.66 7.75
CA THR A 25 -13.82 0.51 7.08
C THR A 25 -14.12 -0.92 6.63
N GLY A 26 -13.10 -1.75 6.39
CA GLY A 26 -13.24 -3.08 5.80
C GLY A 26 -13.80 -3.10 4.36
N LYS A 27 -13.94 -1.94 3.69
CA LYS A 27 -14.60 -1.82 2.37
C LYS A 27 -13.66 -1.97 1.18
N TYR A 28 -12.34 -1.96 1.41
CA TYR A 28 -11.34 -1.87 0.36
C TYR A 28 -10.30 -2.97 0.51
N LYS A 29 -9.78 -3.45 -0.62
CA LYS A 29 -8.48 -4.12 -0.66
C LYS A 29 -7.41 -3.03 -0.68
N ILE A 30 -6.38 -3.16 0.14
CA ILE A 30 -5.36 -2.12 0.28
C ILE A 30 -4.01 -2.68 -0.18
N ARG A 31 -3.36 -1.94 -1.09
CA ARG A 31 -1.97 -2.16 -1.48
C ARG A 31 -1.11 -0.99 -1.00
N ALA A 32 -0.29 -1.24 0.01
CA ALA A 32 0.71 -0.30 0.50
C ALA A 32 1.93 -0.29 -0.43
N LEU A 33 2.29 0.88 -0.93
CA LEU A 33 3.43 1.06 -1.82
C LEU A 33 4.62 1.65 -1.07
N THR A 34 5.78 1.01 -1.22
CA THR A 34 7.04 1.40 -0.60
C THR A 34 8.21 1.06 -1.52
N ARG A 35 9.34 1.77 -1.36
CA ARG A 35 10.58 1.44 -2.10
C ARG A 35 11.18 0.10 -1.66
N ASN A 36 10.95 -0.33 -0.42
CA ASN A 36 11.50 -1.58 0.11
C ASN A 36 10.41 -2.42 0.81
N PRO A 37 9.72 -3.32 0.08
CA PRO A 37 8.69 -4.19 0.64
C PRO A 37 9.20 -5.19 1.68
N SER A 38 10.49 -5.50 1.67
CA SER A 38 11.13 -6.42 2.63
C SER A 38 11.74 -5.68 3.84
N GLY A 39 11.66 -4.35 3.87
CA GLY A 39 12.18 -3.53 4.95
C GLY A 39 11.32 -3.62 6.22
N GLU A 40 11.92 -3.23 7.35
CA GLU A 40 11.26 -3.26 8.65
C GLU A 40 9.91 -2.52 8.70
N PRO A 41 9.77 -1.30 8.13
CA PRO A 41 8.48 -0.60 8.13
C PRO A 41 7.36 -1.35 7.39
N ALA A 42 7.70 -2.08 6.33
CA ALA A 42 6.74 -2.88 5.57
C ALA A 42 6.28 -4.12 6.35
N LYS A 43 7.21 -4.77 7.08
CA LYS A 43 6.88 -5.89 7.97
C LYS A 43 5.96 -5.45 9.10
N LEU A 44 6.25 -4.31 9.73
CA LEU A 44 5.40 -3.74 10.77
C LEU A 44 4.00 -3.40 10.26
N LEU A 45 3.88 -2.87 9.04
CA LEU A 45 2.57 -2.65 8.40
C LEU A 45 1.79 -3.96 8.24
N LEU A 46 2.41 -5.02 7.72
CA LEU A 46 1.77 -6.33 7.55
C LEU A 46 1.35 -6.97 8.88
N MET A 47 2.14 -6.77 9.94
CA MET A 47 1.77 -7.24 11.29
C MET A 47 0.58 -6.47 11.86
N LYS A 48 0.52 -5.14 11.62
CA LYS A 48 -0.53 -4.27 12.16
C LYS A 48 -1.85 -4.38 11.38
N TYR A 49 -1.77 -4.64 10.07
CA TYR A 49 -2.93 -4.64 9.17
C TYR A 49 -3.01 -5.97 8.40
N PRO A 50 -3.46 -7.06 9.02
CA PRO A 50 -3.62 -8.35 8.35
C PRO A 50 -4.46 -8.25 7.06
N GLY A 51 -4.00 -8.87 5.98
CA GLY A 51 -4.73 -8.95 4.72
C GLY A 51 -4.53 -7.77 3.76
N ILE A 52 -3.68 -6.79 4.09
CA ILE A 52 -3.18 -5.83 3.10
C ILE A 52 -2.04 -6.44 2.27
N GLU A 53 -1.81 -5.88 1.09
CA GLU A 53 -0.65 -6.19 0.25
C GLU A 53 0.42 -5.11 0.41
N VAL A 54 1.70 -5.48 0.27
CA VAL A 54 2.80 -4.51 0.12
C VAL A 54 3.51 -4.76 -1.21
N ALA A 55 3.70 -3.71 -2.00
CA ALA A 55 4.38 -3.80 -3.29
C ALA A 55 5.47 -2.73 -3.44
N ALA A 56 6.47 -3.06 -4.26
CA ALA A 56 7.55 -2.15 -4.59
C ALA A 56 7.04 -1.04 -5.50
N ALA A 57 7.34 0.21 -5.14
CA ALA A 57 7.14 1.36 -5.99
C ALA A 57 8.25 2.37 -5.74
N ASP A 58 9.01 2.66 -6.78
CA ASP A 58 9.97 3.75 -6.80
C ASP A 58 9.45 4.85 -7.73
N LEU A 59 9.34 6.07 -7.21
CA LEU A 59 8.77 7.20 -7.96
C LEU A 59 9.68 7.64 -9.11
N ASP A 60 10.97 7.29 -9.06
CA ASP A 60 11.94 7.55 -10.11
C ASP A 60 12.03 6.41 -11.14
N ASP A 61 11.32 5.29 -10.93
CA ASP A 61 11.26 4.15 -11.85
C ASP A 61 9.82 3.94 -12.36
N THR A 62 9.57 4.39 -13.60
CA THR A 62 8.27 4.28 -14.26
C THR A 62 7.78 2.83 -14.41
N GLU A 63 8.67 1.86 -14.65
CA GLU A 63 8.28 0.45 -14.78
C GLU A 63 7.86 -0.14 -13.42
N SER A 64 8.51 0.29 -12.34
CA SER A 64 8.08 -0.07 -10.98
C SER A 64 6.65 0.44 -10.72
N LEU A 65 6.34 1.69 -11.11
CA LEU A 65 5.01 2.28 -10.94
C LEU A 65 3.96 1.56 -11.76
N ARG A 66 4.24 1.23 -13.04
CA ARG A 66 3.32 0.45 -13.88
C ARG A 66 2.94 -0.88 -13.24
N LYS A 67 3.91 -1.57 -12.64
CA LYS A 67 3.67 -2.84 -11.94
C LYS A 67 2.89 -2.63 -10.65
N ALA A 68 3.26 -1.62 -9.86
CA ALA A 68 2.63 -1.31 -8.58
C ALA A 68 1.13 -0.97 -8.72
N PHE A 69 0.81 -0.17 -9.73
CA PHE A 69 -0.55 0.32 -10.01
C PHE A 69 -1.40 -0.61 -10.89
N LYS A 70 -0.87 -1.79 -11.25
CA LYS A 70 -1.64 -2.76 -12.01
C LYS A 70 -2.85 -3.26 -11.19
N ASP A 71 -4.01 -3.27 -11.83
CA ASP A 71 -5.29 -3.72 -11.28
C ASP A 71 -5.77 -2.91 -10.04
N ILE A 72 -5.40 -1.63 -10.00
CA ILE A 72 -5.80 -0.68 -8.95
C ILE A 72 -6.98 0.18 -9.43
N ASP A 73 -7.99 0.34 -8.57
CA ASP A 73 -9.19 1.15 -8.85
C ASP A 73 -9.05 2.60 -8.37
N ILE A 74 -8.26 2.82 -7.30
CA ILE A 74 -8.08 4.10 -6.60
C ILE A 74 -6.60 4.29 -6.23
#